data_AF-A0A1H0BF01-F1
#
_entry.id   AF-A0A1H0BF01-F1
#
_cell.length_a   1.000
_cell.length_b   1.000
_cell.length_c   1.000
_cell.angle_alpha   90.00
_cell.angle_beta   90.00
_cell.angle_gamma   90.00
#
_symmetry.space_group_name_H-M   'P 1'
#
loop_
_entity.id
_entity.type
_entity.pdbx_description
1 polymer ?
#
loop_
_entity_poly.entity_id
_entity_poly.type
_entity_poly.pdbx_seq_one_letter_code
_entity_poly.pdbx_strand_id
1 'polypeptide(L)' 'MVTMTRLIQEPGLAMTDRVRCVSALFTMHAGMFFMQNVEGDPEEKREAVLEVAIDLVSQAHHGPRA' A
#
# COMPACT_ATOMS: atom_id res chain seq x y z
N MET A 1 -5.23 -3.81 -10.61
CA MET A 1 -4.42 -2.79 -9.88
C MET A 1 -4.37 -1.46 -10.64
N VAL A 2 -3.95 -1.38 -11.91
CA VAL A 2 -3.85 -0.10 -12.66
C VAL A 2 -5.13 0.74 -12.69
N THR A 3 -6.31 0.13 -12.86
CA THR A 3 -7.57 0.89 -12.81
C THR A 3 -7.86 1.47 -11.42
N MET A 4 -7.47 0.76 -10.35
CA MET A 4 -7.70 1.18 -8.96
C MET A 4 -6.80 2.35 -8.56
N THR A 5 -5.64 2.54 -9.20
CA THR A 5 -4.77 3.68 -8.88
C THR A 5 -5.49 5.00 -9.12
N ARG A 6 -6.38 5.07 -10.12
CA ARG A 6 -7.19 6.27 -10.39
C ARG A 6 -8.20 6.60 -9.29
N LEU A 7 -8.60 5.63 -8.46
CA LEU A 7 -9.57 5.83 -7.39
C LEU A 7 -8.94 6.45 -6.14
N ILE A 8 -7.64 6.23 -5.92
CA ILE A 8 -6.94 6.64 -4.70
C ILE A 8 -5.99 7.83 -4.91
N GLN A 9 -6.03 8.43 -6.10
CA GLN A 9 -5.19 9.56 -6.48
C GLN A 9 -6.02 10.84 -6.42
N GLU A 10 -5.84 11.61 -5.35
CA GLU A 10 -6.51 12.90 -5.20
C GLU A 10 -5.80 14.00 -6.00
N PRO A 11 -6.55 14.96 -6.58
CA PRO A 11 -5.96 16.16 -7.17
C PRO A 11 -5.12 16.91 -6.13
N GLY A 12 -3.93 17.37 -6.51
CA GLY A 12 -3.08 18.18 -5.64
C GLY A 12 -2.11 17.39 -4.74
N LEU A 13 -2.16 16.05 -4.70
CA LEU A 13 -1.15 15.26 -4.00
C LEU A 13 0.27 15.54 -4.53
N ALA A 14 1.22 15.72 -3.62
CA ALA A 14 2.64 15.76 -3.94
C ALA A 14 3.08 14.44 -4.60
N MET A 15 4.12 14.47 -5.43
CA MET A 15 4.56 13.26 -6.15
C MET A 15 4.90 12.11 -5.20
N THR A 16 5.50 12.39 -4.04
CA THR A 16 5.78 11.38 -3.02
C THR A 16 4.50 10.71 -2.50
N ASP A 17 3.45 11.48 -2.26
CA ASP A 17 2.17 10.94 -1.77
C ASP A 17 1.44 10.15 -2.84
N ARG A 18 1.54 10.57 -4.11
CA ARG A 18 1.07 9.78 -5.24
C ARG A 18 1.77 8.43 -5.32
N VAL A 19 3.10 8.40 -5.17
CA VAL A 19 3.86 7.15 -5.15
C VAL A 19 3.45 6.30 -3.96
N ARG A 20 3.28 6.87 -2.75
CA ARG A 20 2.79 6.15 -1.57
C ARG A 20 1.43 5.47 -1.82
N CYS A 21 0.48 6.19 -2.42
CA CYS A 21 -0.82 5.62 -2.81
C CYS A 21 -0.66 4.42 -3.75
N VAL A 22 0.13 4.56 -4.83
CA VAL A 22 0.36 3.45 -5.78
C VAL A 22 1.07 2.28 -5.08
N SER A 23 2.06 2.56 -4.24
CA SER A 23 2.79 1.56 -3.47
C SER A 23 1.89 0.81 -2.50
N ALA A 24 0.93 1.46 -1.84
CA ALA A 24 -0.03 0.78 -0.98
C ALA A 24 -0.86 -0.28 -1.75
N LEU A 25 -1.38 0.08 -2.93
CA LEU A 25 -2.09 -0.89 -3.79
C LEU A 25 -1.16 -1.98 -4.32
N PHE A 26 0.08 -1.63 -4.65
CA PHE A 26 1.08 -2.59 -5.08
C PHE A 26 1.40 -3.58 -3.97
N THR A 27 1.61 -3.13 -2.74
CA THR A 27 1.84 -3.97 -1.55
C THR A 27 0.69 -4.94 -1.33
N MET A 28 -0.56 -4.46 -1.36
CA MET A 28 -1.73 -5.35 -1.26
C MET A 28 -1.79 -6.39 -2.37
N HIS A 29 -1.48 -6.01 -3.61
CA HIS A 29 -1.57 -6.93 -4.75
C HIS A 29 -0.41 -7.92 -4.81
N ALA A 30 0.82 -7.42 -4.70
CA ALA A 30 2.05 -8.20 -4.80
C ALA A 30 2.31 -9.02 -3.54
N GLY A 31 1.93 -8.52 -2.35
CA GLY A 31 2.04 -9.25 -1.09
C GLY A 31 1.29 -10.58 -1.11
N MET A 32 0.10 -10.61 -1.71
CA MET A 32 -0.67 -11.86 -1.87
C MET A 32 0.01 -12.91 -2.75
N PHE A 33 0.95 -12.50 -3.62
CA PHE A 33 1.70 -13.38 -4.51
C PHE A 33 3.07 -13.75 -3.93
N PHE A 34 3.86 -12.77 -3.50
CA PHE A 34 5.23 -13.01 -3.03
C PHE A 34 5.30 -13.69 -1.66
N MET A 35 4.36 -13.39 -0.75
CA MET A 35 4.37 -13.95 0.60
C MET A 35 4.09 -15.47 0.65
N GLN A 36 3.68 -16.06 -0.48
CA GLN A 36 3.60 -17.51 -0.63
C GLN A 36 4.96 -18.21 -0.55
N ASN A 37 6.04 -17.48 -0.86
CA ASN A 37 7.42 -17.98 -0.87
C ASN A 37 8.19 -17.67 0.42
N VAL A 38 7.54 -17.02 1.39
CA VAL A 38 8.09 -16.72 2.71
C VAL A 38 7.52 -17.72 3.70
N GLU A 39 8.28 -18.21 4.68
CA GLU A 39 7.75 -19.07 5.75
C GLU A 39 6.83 -18.28 6.69
N GLY A 40 5.85 -18.95 7.34
CA GLY A 40 4.94 -18.33 8.32
C GLY A 40 3.46 -18.63 8.09
N ASP A 41 2.63 -18.27 9.07
CA ASP A 41 1.19 -18.49 9.03
C ASP A 41 0.53 -17.67 7.89
N PRO A 42 -0.42 -18.24 7.11
CA PRO A 42 -1.06 -17.52 6.01
C PRO A 42 -1.81 -16.25 6.42
N GLU A 43 -2.40 -16.22 7.61
CA GLU A 43 -3.18 -15.07 8.08
C GLU A 43 -2.26 -13.98 8.63
N GLU A 44 -1.24 -14.36 9.40
CA GLU A 44 -0.20 -13.42 9.86
C GLU A 44 0.46 -12.69 8.67
N LYS A 45 0.76 -13.41 7.58
CA LYS A 45 1.31 -12.80 6.35
C LYS A 45 0.35 -11.80 5.71
N ARG A 46 -0.95 -12.09 5.68
CA ARG A 46 -1.96 -11.19 5.10
C ARG A 46 -2.12 -9.95 5.97
N GLU A 47 -2.12 -10.12 7.28
CA GLU A 47 -2.20 -9.02 8.24
C GLU A 47 -0.98 -8.11 8.09
N ALA A 48 0.23 -8.66 8.04
CA ALA A 48 1.45 -7.88 7.81
C ALA A 48 1.45 -7.12 6.48
N VAL A 49 0.98 -7.74 5.38
CA VAL A 49 0.82 -7.05 4.09
C VAL A 49 -0.18 -5.90 4.19
N LEU A 50 -1.29 -6.12 4.88
CA LEU A 50 -2.33 -5.12 5.08
C LEU A 50 -1.83 -3.94 5.93
N GLU A 51 -1.12 -4.22 7.02
CA GLU A 51 -0.52 -3.22 7.90
C GLU A 51 0.42 -2.29 7.10
N VAL A 52 1.36 -2.86 6.33
CA VAL A 52 2.29 -2.06 5.51
C VAL A 52 1.55 -1.23 4.45
N ALA A 53 0.52 -1.79 3.82
CA ALA A 53 -0.27 -1.04 2.85
C ALA A 53 -1.05 0.12 3.49
N ILE A 54 -1.60 -0.09 4.70
CA ILE A 54 -2.31 0.94 5.47
C ILE A 54 -1.36 2.06 5.88
N ASP A 55 -0.14 1.74 6.31
CA ASP A 55 0.87 2.73 6.66
C ASP A 55 1.21 3.65 5.48
N LEU A 56 1.43 3.05 4.30
CA LEU A 56 1.74 3.79 3.09
C LEU A 56 0.62 4.76 2.69
N VAL A 57 -0.63 4.29 2.66
CA VAL A 57 -1.76 5.16 2.30
C VAL A 57 -2.04 6.20 3.38
N SER A 58 -1.88 5.87 4.66
CA SER A 58 -2.03 6.83 5.76
C SER A 58 -1.02 7.96 5.67
N GLN A 59 0.24 7.66 5.32
CA GLN A 59 1.26 8.68 5.08
C GLN A 59 0.96 9.55 3.85
N ALA A 60 0.29 9.01 2.84
CA ALA A 60 -0.07 9.77 1.65
C ALA A 60 -1.13 10.86 1.92
N HIS A 61 -2.02 10.63 2.89
CA HIS A 61 -3.13 11.56 3.19
C HIS A 61 -2.90 12.47 4.41
N HIS A 62 -1.94 12.17 5.28
CA HIS A 62 -1.66 12.99 6.48
C HIS A 62 -0.44 13.92 6.35
N GLY A 63 0.24 13.94 5.21
CA GLY A 63 1.49 14.70 5.02
C GLY A 63 2.63 14.21 5.92
N PRO A 64 3.84 14.80 5.86
CA PRO A 64 4.89 14.50 6.82
C PRO A 64 4.37 14.85 8.22
N ARG A 65 4.41 13.90 9.16
CA ARG A 65 4.27 14.25 10.58
C ARG A 65 5.35 15.29 10.89
N ALA A 66 4.91 16.47 11.37
CA ALA A 66 5.79 17.52 11.88
C ALA A 66 6.65 17.01 13.05
#